data_AF-S4PNT8-F1
#
_entry.id   AF-S4PNT8-F1
#
_cell.length_a   1.000
_cell.length_b   1.000
_cell.length_c   1.000
_cell.angle_alpha   90.00
_cell.angle_beta   90.00
_cell.angle_gamma   90.00
#
_symmetry.space_group_name_H-M   'P 1'
#
loop_
_entity.id
_entity.type
_entity.pdbx_description
1 polymer ?
#
loop_
_entity_poly.entity_id
_entity_poly.type
_entity_poly.pdbx_seq_one_letter_code
_entity_poly.pdbx_strand_id
1 'polypeptide(L)'
;VLILSEKDDGWNWKSINETVELPVQPFKTAKELTSKYDLCITGEGLTFLNKNHHKFLLGIIPYVKVFARFAPKQKEFVIVTLKSLGYVTLMCGDGTNDVGALKHADVGVAILANAPERQKEKREERRPEPVAPRRLPPALNARAEARAEAMR
;
A
#
# COMPACT_ATOMS: atom_id res chain seq x y z
N VAL A 1 3.21 -21.87 8.66
CA VAL A 1 3.16 -20.68 9.53
C VAL A 1 3.52 -21.10 10.95
N LEU A 2 4.41 -20.36 11.60
CA LEU A 2 4.74 -20.50 13.01
C LEU A 2 4.11 -19.34 13.78
N ILE A 3 3.41 -19.67 14.86
CA ILE A 3 2.75 -18.73 15.76
C ILE A 3 3.61 -18.65 17.02
N LEU A 4 3.95 -17.43 17.45
CA LEU A 4 4.56 -17.23 18.75
C LEU A 4 3.50 -17.31 19.85
N SER A 5 3.62 -18.30 20.73
CA SER A 5 2.68 -18.56 21.82
C SER A 5 3.39 -18.89 23.13
N GLU A 6 2.74 -18.52 24.24
CA GLU A 6 3.15 -18.89 25.59
C GLU A 6 2.56 -20.25 25.97
N LYS A 7 3.36 -21.13 26.58
CA LYS A 7 2.89 -22.40 27.15
C LYS A 7 3.73 -22.77 28.36
N ASP A 8 3.05 -23.10 29.46
CA ASP A 8 3.49 -23.68 30.75
C ASP A 8 4.81 -23.17 31.38
N ASP A 9 5.93 -23.16 30.64
CA ASP A 9 7.27 -22.75 31.09
C ASP A 9 8.01 -21.80 30.12
N GLY A 10 7.36 -21.28 29.06
CA GLY A 10 8.04 -20.35 28.16
C GLY A 10 7.32 -19.93 26.90
N TRP A 11 8.05 -19.18 26.08
CA TRP A 11 7.60 -18.66 24.78
C TRP A 11 8.27 -19.40 23.65
N ASN A 12 7.44 -19.96 22.76
CA ASN A 12 7.89 -20.90 21.72
C ASN A 12 7.22 -20.55 20.38
N TRP A 13 7.89 -20.83 19.28
CA TRP A 13 7.30 -20.82 17.94
C TRP A 13 6.65 -22.16 17.66
N LYS A 14 5.35 -22.18 17.40
CA LYS A 14 4.58 -23.40 17.18
C LYS A 14 3.86 -23.40 15.84
N SER A 15 3.87 -24.51 15.11
CA SER A 15 3.03 -24.64 13.92
C SER A 15 1.55 -24.81 14.30
N ILE A 16 0.65 -24.45 13.37
CA ILE A 16 -0.81 -24.54 13.58
C ILE A 16 -1.26 -25.97 13.93
N ASN A 17 -0.63 -26.98 13.32
CA ASN A 17 -0.91 -28.39 13.57
C ASN A 17 -0.10 -28.97 14.75
N GLU A 18 0.63 -28.13 15.48
CA GLU A 18 1.42 -28.50 16.66
C GLU A 18 2.56 -29.51 16.42
N THR A 19 2.90 -29.78 15.15
CA THR A 19 3.95 -30.74 14.79
C THR A 19 5.36 -30.18 14.90
N VAL A 20 5.51 -28.86 14.80
CA VAL A 20 6.80 -28.17 14.87
C VAL A 20 6.77 -27.20 16.02
N GLU A 21 7.76 -27.33 16.89
CA GLU A 21 8.00 -26.44 18.02
C GLU A 21 9.47 -26.02 18.02
N LEU A 22 9.71 -24.72 18.04
CA LEU A 22 11.06 -24.16 18.06
C LEU A 22 11.16 -23.14 19.20
N PRO A 23 12.29 -23.08 19.92
CA PRO A 23 12.49 -22.08 20.97
C PRO A 23 12.56 -20.67 20.34
N VAL A 24 12.31 -19.61 21.11
CA VAL A 24 12.47 -18.22 20.61
C VAL A 24 13.92 -17.88 20.28
N GLN A 25 14.88 -18.49 21.00
CA GLN A 25 16.32 -18.37 20.79
C GLN A 25 17.02 -19.69 21.18
N PRO A 26 18.22 -20.00 20.64
CA PRO A 26 19.05 -19.14 19.79
C PRO A 26 18.82 -19.39 18.29
N PHE A 27 18.36 -18.36 17.57
CA PHE A 27 18.53 -18.27 16.12
C PHE A 27 19.61 -17.23 15.84
N LYS A 28 20.62 -17.57 15.02
CA LYS A 28 21.72 -16.63 14.73
C LYS A 28 21.25 -15.46 13.88
N THR A 29 20.27 -15.71 13.00
CA THR A 29 19.71 -14.70 12.10
C THR A 29 18.22 -14.91 11.90
N ALA A 30 17.45 -13.83 11.80
CA ALA A 30 16.04 -13.85 11.39
C ALA A 30 15.80 -14.65 10.09
N LYS A 31 16.79 -14.69 9.19
CA LYS A 31 16.75 -15.44 7.93
C LYS A 31 16.57 -16.94 8.09
N GLU A 32 17.11 -17.56 9.14
CA GLU A 32 17.02 -19.01 9.33
C GLU A 32 15.56 -19.46 9.50
N LEU A 33 14.80 -18.67 10.26
CA LEU A 33 13.39 -18.93 10.52
C LEU A 33 12.52 -18.53 9.33
N THR A 34 12.74 -17.32 8.81
CA THR A 34 11.90 -16.69 7.77
C THR A 34 12.07 -17.28 6.37
N SER A 35 13.20 -17.94 6.10
CA SER A 35 13.41 -18.63 4.81
C SER A 35 12.62 -19.94 4.71
N LYS A 36 12.30 -20.55 5.85
CA LYS A 36 11.60 -21.85 5.90
C LYS A 36 10.14 -21.72 6.31
N TYR A 37 9.83 -20.71 7.12
CA TYR A 37 8.52 -20.56 7.73
C TYR A 37 8.03 -19.12 7.67
N ASP A 38 6.74 -19.00 7.41
CA ASP A 38 6.00 -17.76 7.60
C ASP A 38 5.71 -17.53 9.08
N LEU A 39 5.85 -16.30 9.54
CA LEU A 39 5.67 -15.96 10.96
C LEU A 39 4.32 -15.28 11.23
N CYS A 40 3.74 -15.64 12.36
CA CYS A 40 2.58 -15.01 12.95
C CYS A 40 2.92 -14.57 14.39
N ILE A 41 2.72 -13.27 14.68
CA ILE A 41 2.92 -12.71 16.01
C ILE A 41 1.58 -12.25 16.56
N THR A 42 1.25 -12.67 17.78
CA THR A 42 0.08 -12.20 18.53
C THR A 42 0.40 -10.93 19.32
N GLY A 43 -0.61 -10.20 19.79
CA GLY A 43 -0.41 -8.99 20.60
C GLY A 43 0.41 -9.26 21.88
N GLU A 44 0.21 -10.41 22.52
CA GLU A 44 0.98 -10.83 23.69
C GLU A 44 2.43 -11.17 23.29
N GLY A 45 2.61 -11.94 22.21
CA GLY A 45 3.93 -12.28 21.68
C GLY A 45 4.74 -11.06 21.27
N LEU A 46 4.10 -10.04 20.69
CA LEU A 46 4.75 -8.75 20.42
C LEU A 46 5.22 -8.10 21.73
N THR A 47 4.37 -8.07 22.75
CA THR A 47 4.69 -7.44 24.03
C THR A 47 5.87 -8.16 24.71
N PHE A 48 5.85 -9.49 24.68
CA PHE A 48 6.96 -10.32 25.18
C PHE A 48 8.26 -10.05 24.43
N LEU A 49 8.25 -10.13 23.09
CA LEU A 49 9.44 -9.89 22.28
C LEU A 49 9.97 -8.46 22.44
N ASN A 50 9.09 -7.48 22.54
CA ASN A 50 9.50 -6.09 22.70
C ASN A 50 10.18 -5.84 24.06
N LYS A 51 9.75 -6.54 25.12
CA LYS A 51 10.35 -6.42 26.46
C LYS A 51 11.66 -7.22 26.59
N ASN A 52 11.68 -8.46 26.09
CA ASN A 52 12.77 -9.40 26.38
C ASN A 52 13.77 -9.57 25.23
N HIS A 53 13.32 -9.39 23.98
CA HIS A 53 14.10 -9.70 22.78
C HIS A 53 13.99 -8.59 21.71
N HIS A 54 14.04 -7.32 22.11
CA HIS A 54 13.76 -6.18 21.23
C HIS A 54 14.62 -6.16 19.95
N LYS A 55 15.93 -6.43 20.06
CA LYS A 55 16.83 -6.49 18.90
C LYS A 55 16.43 -7.59 17.91
N PHE A 56 15.98 -8.73 18.42
CA PHE A 56 15.49 -9.83 17.59
C PHE A 56 14.17 -9.46 16.93
N LEU A 57 13.25 -8.81 17.65
CA LEU A 57 11.99 -8.29 17.12
C LEU A 57 12.24 -7.37 15.92
N LEU A 58 13.12 -6.39 16.04
CA LEU A 58 13.47 -5.48 14.93
C LEU A 58 14.04 -6.22 13.71
N GLY A 59 14.76 -7.33 13.94
CA GLY A 59 15.29 -8.16 12.87
C GLY A 59 14.25 -9.01 12.16
N ILE A 60 13.19 -9.45 12.85
CA ILE A 60 12.14 -10.30 12.26
C ILE A 60 10.94 -9.51 11.76
N ILE A 61 10.66 -8.31 12.29
CA ILE A 61 9.43 -7.57 12.00
C ILE A 61 9.14 -7.36 10.50
N PRO A 62 10.12 -7.13 9.61
CA PRO A 62 9.86 -6.98 8.17
C PRO A 62 9.47 -8.29 7.48
N TYR A 63 9.71 -9.43 8.12
CA TYR A 63 9.46 -10.76 7.58
C TYR A 63 8.21 -11.43 8.19
N VAL A 64 7.57 -10.79 9.17
CA VAL A 64 6.34 -11.31 9.78
C VAL A 64 5.17 -11.05 8.83
N LYS A 65 4.48 -12.13 8.44
CA LYS A 65 3.34 -12.04 7.50
C LYS A 65 2.02 -11.74 8.18
N VAL A 66 1.86 -12.18 9.43
CA VAL A 66 0.60 -12.07 10.16
C VAL A 66 0.82 -11.44 11.51
N PHE A 67 0.12 -10.33 11.77
CA PHE A 67 -0.02 -9.74 13.09
C PHE A 67 -1.45 -9.96 13.56
N ALA A 68 -1.65 -10.80 14.58
CA ALA A 68 -2.96 -11.26 15.00
C ALA A 68 -3.35 -10.72 16.37
N ARG A 69 -4.63 -10.42 16.56
CA ARG A 69 -5.19 -9.93 17.84
C ARG A 69 -4.49 -8.66 18.37
N PHE A 70 -4.10 -7.77 17.47
CA PHE A 70 -3.41 -6.53 17.84
C PHE A 70 -4.36 -5.46 18.36
N ALA A 71 -3.98 -4.85 19.48
CA ALA A 71 -4.59 -3.60 19.94
C ALA A 71 -4.25 -2.45 18.98
N PRO A 72 -5.06 -1.37 18.92
CA PRO A 72 -4.82 -0.24 18.02
C PRO A 72 -3.39 0.33 18.11
N LYS A 73 -2.85 0.46 19.34
CA LYS A 73 -1.47 0.94 19.57
C LYS A 73 -0.40 -0.01 19.07
N GLN A 74 -0.67 -1.32 19.04
CA GLN A 74 0.26 -2.31 18.49
C GLN A 74 0.30 -2.25 16.96
N LYS A 75 -0.84 -1.98 16.31
CA LYS A 75 -0.87 -1.74 14.85
C LYS A 75 -0.02 -0.51 14.47
N GLU A 76 -0.20 0.57 15.21
CA GLU A 76 0.60 1.80 15.06
C GLU A 76 2.09 1.53 15.27
N PHE A 77 2.45 0.77 16.31
CA PHE A 77 3.83 0.38 16.59
C PHE A 77 4.51 -0.33 15.41
N VAL A 78 3.81 -1.26 14.74
CA VAL A 78 4.38 -1.98 13.58
C VAL A 78 4.70 -1.02 12.44
N ILE A 79 3.76 -0.15 12.07
CA ILE A 79 3.96 0.83 10.99
C ILE A 79 5.12 1.76 11.31
N VAL A 80 5.14 2.35 12.51
CA VAL A 80 6.21 3.26 12.93
C VAL A 80 7.56 2.55 12.95
N THR A 81 7.61 1.28 13.38
CA THR A 81 8.84 0.49 13.43
C THR A 81 9.34 0.14 12.02
N LEU A 82 8.47 -0.30 11.12
CA LEU A 82 8.86 -0.57 9.73
C LEU A 82 9.40 0.70 9.06
N LYS A 83 8.74 1.84 9.30
CA LYS A 83 9.18 3.13 8.80
C LYS A 83 10.54 3.56 9.37
N SER A 84 10.77 3.37 10.68
CA SER A 84 12.06 3.70 11.30
C SER A 84 13.21 2.81 10.81
N LEU A 85 12.90 1.59 10.36
CA LEU A 85 13.84 0.69 9.69
C LEU A 85 14.09 1.06 8.21
N GLY A 86 13.46 2.12 7.70
CA GLY A 86 13.66 2.63 6.33
C GLY A 86 12.75 2.00 5.27
N TYR A 87 11.73 1.24 5.66
CA TYR A 87 10.74 0.72 4.72
C TYR A 87 9.69 1.78 4.39
N VAL A 88 9.26 1.83 3.12
CA VAL A 88 8.08 2.60 2.71
C VAL A 88 6.84 1.79 3.05
N THR A 89 5.91 2.39 3.78
CA THR A 89 4.76 1.71 4.38
C THR A 89 3.44 2.16 3.78
N LEU A 90 2.57 1.19 3.49
CA LEU A 90 1.17 1.42 3.15
C LEU A 90 0.29 0.71 4.18
N MET A 91 -0.65 1.43 4.77
CA MET A 91 -1.67 0.87 5.65
C MET A 91 -3.03 1.03 4.99
N CYS A 92 -3.82 -0.04 4.96
CA CYS A 92 -5.20 -0.02 4.50
C CYS A 92 -6.12 -0.53 5.62
N GLY A 93 -7.21 0.17 5.91
CA GLY A 93 -8.14 -0.21 6.97
C GLY A 93 -9.48 0.52 6.86
N ASP A 94 -10.49 0.00 7.55
CA ASP A 94 -11.87 0.48 7.50
C ASP A 94 -12.39 0.97 8.87
N GLY A 95 -11.67 0.64 9.95
CA GLY A 95 -12.12 0.86 11.32
C GLY A 95 -11.34 1.92 12.09
N THR A 96 -11.95 2.36 13.21
CA THR A 96 -11.32 3.29 14.17
C THR A 96 -10.04 2.72 14.80
N ASN A 97 -9.90 1.40 14.83
CA ASN A 97 -8.72 0.71 15.33
C ASN A 97 -7.45 0.95 14.49
N ASP A 98 -7.60 1.35 13.23
CA ASP A 98 -6.49 1.52 12.29
C ASP A 98 -6.05 2.98 12.16
N VAL A 99 -6.76 3.93 12.78
CA VAL A 99 -6.51 5.38 12.65
C VAL A 99 -5.07 5.76 12.97
N GLY A 100 -4.50 5.21 14.05
CA GLY A 100 -3.11 5.46 14.44
C GLY A 100 -2.12 4.95 13.39
N ALA A 101 -2.34 3.74 12.88
CA ALA A 101 -1.50 3.13 11.85
C ALA A 101 -1.62 3.84 10.50
N LEU A 102 -2.85 4.17 10.08
CA LEU A 102 -3.14 4.95 8.86
C LEU A 102 -2.46 6.31 8.88
N LYS A 103 -2.46 6.99 10.03
CA LYS A 103 -1.84 8.31 10.18
C LYS A 103 -0.31 8.27 10.06
N HIS A 104 0.33 7.20 10.50
CA HIS A 104 1.80 7.10 10.52
C HIS A 104 2.40 6.48 9.26
N ALA A 105 1.61 5.69 8.52
CA ALA A 105 2.03 5.11 7.26
C ALA A 105 2.42 6.20 6.24
N ASP A 106 3.32 5.87 5.31
CA ASP A 106 3.65 6.79 4.21
C ASP A 106 2.46 6.98 3.28
N VAL A 107 1.65 5.92 3.11
CA VAL A 107 0.36 5.96 2.42
C VAL A 107 -0.71 5.30 3.29
N GLY A 108 -1.74 6.06 3.65
CA GLY A 108 -2.92 5.56 4.37
C GLY A 108 -4.14 5.48 3.46
N VAL A 109 -4.77 4.30 3.38
CA VAL A 109 -6.00 4.08 2.61
C VAL A 109 -7.14 3.70 3.55
N ALA A 110 -8.14 4.56 3.66
CA ALA A 110 -9.36 4.28 4.40
C ALA A 110 -10.42 3.68 3.47
N ILE A 111 -10.93 2.50 3.80
CA ILE A 111 -12.05 1.87 3.07
C ILE A 111 -13.35 2.29 3.75
N LEU A 112 -14.23 2.94 3.00
CA LEU A 112 -15.57 3.32 3.46
C LEU A 112 -16.59 2.30 2.97
N ALA A 113 -17.43 1.79 3.88
CA ALA A 113 -18.47 0.82 3.53
C ALA A 113 -19.50 1.41 2.53
N ASN A 114 -19.78 2.71 2.63
CA ASN A 114 -20.72 3.41 1.76
C ASN A 114 -19.98 4.52 1.01
N ALA A 115 -19.37 4.20 -0.13
CA ALA A 115 -18.86 5.22 -1.02
C ALA A 115 -20.05 5.97 -1.63
N PRO A 116 -20.11 7.32 -1.53
CA PRO A 116 -21.13 8.07 -2.26
C PRO A 116 -20.99 7.76 -3.75
N GLU A 117 -22.11 7.54 -4.44
CA GLU A 117 -22.08 7.33 -5.88
C GLU A 117 -21.34 8.49 -6.53
N ARG A 118 -20.25 8.18 -7.25
CA ARG A 118 -19.55 9.16 -8.06
C ARG A 118 -20.55 9.68 -9.08
N GLN A 119 -20.99 10.93 -8.94
CA GLN A 119 -21.72 11.59 -10.01
C GLN A 119 -20.84 11.50 -11.25
N LYS A 120 -21.34 10.85 -12.31
CA LYS A 120 -20.64 10.82 -13.60
C LYS A 120 -20.41 12.27 -13.99
N GLU A 121 -19.15 12.71 -13.98
CA GLU A 121 -18.80 13.98 -14.60
C GLU A 121 -19.37 13.91 -16.02
N LYS A 122 -20.33 14.79 -16.31
CA LYS A 122 -20.78 15.01 -17.69
C LYS A 122 -19.53 15.47 -18.41
N ARG A 123 -18.90 14.57 -19.17
CA ARG A 123 -18.02 14.99 -20.25
C ARG A 123 -18.88 15.90 -21.11
N GLU A 124 -18.67 17.21 -20.98
CA GLU A 124 -19.13 18.14 -21.99
C GLU A 124 -18.45 17.69 -23.28
N GLU A 125 -19.23 16.99 -24.10
CA GLU A 125 -18.87 16.67 -25.45
C GLU A 125 -18.68 18.03 -26.12
N ARG A 126 -17.42 18.47 -26.24
CA ARG A 126 -17.07 19.70 -26.94
C ARG A 126 -17.64 19.54 -28.34
N ARG A 127 -18.76 20.20 -28.62
CA ARG A 127 -19.29 20.28 -29.98
C ARG A 127 -18.15 20.83 -30.83
N PRO A 128 -17.77 20.18 -31.93
CA PRO A 128 -16.78 20.75 -32.82
C PRO A 128 -17.29 22.13 -33.23
N GLU A 129 -16.47 23.15 -33.04
CA GLU A 129 -16.80 24.48 -33.52
C GLU A 129 -17.09 24.42 -35.02
N PRO A 130 -18.08 25.17 -35.54
CA PRO A 130 -18.34 25.21 -36.96
C PRO A 130 -17.06 25.65 -37.68
N VAL A 131 -16.51 24.74 -38.49
CA VAL A 131 -15.31 25.01 -39.28
C VAL A 131 -15.63 26.17 -40.22
N ALA A 132 -15.02 27.34 -39.98
CA ALA A 132 -15.16 28.48 -40.86
C ALA A 132 -14.73 28.08 -42.29
N PRO A 133 -15.44 28.55 -43.33
CA PRO A 133 -15.13 28.17 -44.70
C PRO A 133 -13.68 28.53 -45.02
N ARG A 134 -12.92 27.52 -45.48
CA ARG A 134 -11.50 27.63 -45.83
C ARG A 134 -11.35 28.70 -46.91
N ARG A 135 -10.73 29.84 -46.60
CA ARG A 135 -10.38 30.84 -47.62
C ARG A 135 -9.42 30.18 -48.62
N LEU A 136 -9.78 30.22 -49.90
CA LEU A 136 -8.90 29.74 -50.97
C LEU A 136 -7.62 30.60 -51.02
N PRO A 137 -6.45 29.99 -51.28
CA PRO A 137 -5.21 30.73 -51.35
C PRO A 137 -5.20 31.74 -52.52
N PRO A 138 -4.50 32.88 -52.37
CA PRO A 138 -4.56 34.03 -53.28
C PRO A 138 -4.07 33.76 -54.71
N ALA A 139 -3.44 32.61 -54.97
CA ALA A 139 -2.89 32.27 -56.28
C ALA A 139 -3.95 31.94 -57.35
N LEU A 140 -5.21 31.66 -56.96
CA LEU A 140 -6.26 31.35 -57.94
C LEU A 140 -6.93 32.61 -58.52
N ASN A 141 -6.89 33.74 -57.82
CA ASN A 141 -7.49 35.00 -58.30
C ASN A 141 -6.65 35.68 -59.38
N ALA A 142 -5.31 35.61 -59.30
CA ALA A 142 -4.42 36.30 -60.23
C ALA A 142 -4.53 35.78 -61.69
N ARG A 143 -4.87 34.50 -61.90
CA ARG A 143 -5.06 33.94 -63.25
C ARG A 143 -6.41 34.30 -63.87
N ALA A 144 -7.42 34.61 -63.05
CA ALA A 144 -8.74 35.03 -63.54
C ALA A 144 -8.72 36.51 -63.97
N GLU A 145 -8.02 37.36 -63.22
CA GLU A 145 -7.91 38.80 -63.53
C GLU A 145 -7.05 39.07 -64.77
N ALA A 146 -5.92 38.36 -64.95
CA ALA A 146 -5.04 38.54 -66.11
C ALA A 146 -5.67 38.15 -67.46
N ARG A 147 -6.73 37.32 -67.48
CA ARG A 147 -7.46 36.98 -68.72
C ARG A 147 -8.51 38.02 -69.12
N ALA A 148 -9.00 38.83 -68.19
CA ALA A 148 -10.00 39.86 -68.47
C ALA A 148 -9.37 41.16 -69.03
N GLU A 149 -8.10 41.41 -68.73
CA GLU A 149 -7.39 42.64 -69.13
C GLU A 149 -6.74 42.57 -70.52
N ALA A 150 -6.61 41.37 -71.11
CA ALA A 150 -6.11 41.18 -72.48
C ALA A 150 -7.20 41.30 -73.57
N MET A 151 -8.42 41.66 -73.20
CA MET A 151 -9.58 41.75 -74.11
C MET A 151 -10.19 43.17 -74.18
N ARG A 152 -9.45 44.19 -73.74
CA ARG A 152 -9.79 45.61 -73.93
C ARG A 152 -8.70 46.35 -74.68
#